data_AF-A0A915KS31-F1
#
_entry.id   AF-A0A915KS31-F1
#
_cell.length_a   1.000
_cell.length_b   1.000
_cell.length_c   1.000
_cell.angle_alpha   90.00
_cell.angle_beta   90.00
_cell.angle_gamma   90.00
#
_symmetry.space_group_name_H-M   'P 1'
#
loop_
_entity.id
_entity.type
_entity.pdbx_description
1 polymer ?
#
loop_
_entity_poly.entity_id
_entity_poly.type
_entity_poly.pdbx_seq_one_letter_code
_entity_poly.pdbx_strand_id
1 'polypeptide(L)'
;MLLIVDTCQAASMYEKLYSPNVIAAASSLVGEDSLSHHVDHSIGVYIIDRYPYYILEYLEKVQPNTNRTLQEFLNACPKRKCISTVGVRYDLLPKTPSKIRVTDFLGSVRNIDYLTEIYDALHVKNGKKQISGEVTQAPRTT
;
A
#
# COMPACT_ATOMS: atom_id res chain seq x y z
N MET A 1 4.66 -9.29 10.43
CA MET A 1 3.27 -8.78 10.54
C MET A 1 3.32 -7.33 11.02
N LEU A 2 2.47 -6.46 10.47
CA LEU A 2 2.26 -5.08 10.95
C LEU A 2 0.86 -5.02 11.58
N LEU A 3 0.79 -4.66 12.85
CA LEU A 3 -0.45 -4.41 13.59
C LEU A 3 -0.64 -2.90 13.73
N ILE A 4 -1.78 -2.39 13.30
CA ILE A 4 -2.17 -0.99 13.44
C ILE A 4 -3.43 -0.95 14.29
N VAL A 5 -3.43 -0.17 15.36
CA VAL A 5 -4.55 -0.06 16.31
C VAL A 5 -4.96 1.40 16.41
N ASP A 6 -6.24 1.68 16.19
CA ASP A 6 -6.81 3.00 16.40
C ASP A 6 -8.00 2.96 17.35
N THR A 7 -7.81 3.47 18.56
CA THR A 7 -8.82 3.65 19.62
C THR A 7 -8.19 4.46 20.77
N CYS A 8 -8.97 4.86 21.77
CA CYS A 8 -8.42 5.40 23.01
C CYS A 8 -7.60 4.34 23.74
N GLN A 9 -6.45 4.73 24.29
CA GLN A 9 -5.52 3.83 24.96
C GLN A 9 -5.06 2.66 24.09
N ALA A 10 -4.89 2.88 22.78
CA ALA A 10 -4.59 1.85 21.80
C ALA A 10 -3.30 1.05 22.12
N ALA A 11 -2.31 1.67 22.76
CA ALA A 11 -1.08 1.00 23.15
C ALA A 11 -1.30 -0.21 24.07
N SER A 12 -2.36 -0.22 24.88
CA SER A 12 -2.72 -1.35 25.76
C SER A 12 -2.92 -2.66 24.99
N MET A 13 -3.35 -2.58 23.72
CA MET A 13 -3.68 -3.75 22.91
C MET A 13 -2.45 -4.53 22.42
N TYR A 14 -1.26 -3.92 22.38
CA TYR A 14 -0.03 -4.60 21.94
C TYR A 14 0.92 -4.97 23.08
N GLU A 15 0.65 -4.58 24.33
CA GLU A 15 1.56 -4.80 25.46
C GLU A 15 1.87 -6.27 25.71
N LYS A 16 0.86 -7.13 25.50
CA LYS A 16 0.98 -8.59 25.69
C LYS A 16 1.36 -9.35 24.44
N LEU A 17 1.65 -8.65 23.34
CA LEU A 17 2.15 -9.29 22.12
C LEU A 17 3.54 -9.88 22.38
N TYR A 18 3.74 -11.14 22.03
CA TYR A 18 5.02 -11.85 22.21
C TYR A 18 5.46 -12.61 20.94
N SER A 19 4.64 -12.61 19.90
CA SER A 19 4.98 -13.29 18.65
C SER A 19 6.16 -12.56 17.97
N PRO A 20 7.20 -13.29 17.53
CA PRO A 20 8.31 -12.70 16.82
C PRO A 20 7.89 -12.19 15.44
N ASN A 21 8.69 -11.30 14.85
CA ASN A 21 8.47 -10.69 13.54
C ASN A 21 7.18 -9.86 13.46
N VAL A 22 6.81 -9.21 14.58
CA VAL A 22 5.68 -8.30 14.65
C VAL A 22 6.14 -6.88 14.96
N ILE A 23 5.50 -5.90 14.33
CA ILE A 23 5.55 -4.50 14.74
C ILE A 23 4.14 -4.03 15.00
N ALA A 24 3.96 -3.23 16.05
CA ALA A 24 2.69 -2.64 16.38
C ALA A 24 2.79 -1.11 16.41
N ALA A 25 1.77 -0.44 15.88
CA ALA A 25 1.58 0.99 15.96
C ALA A 25 0.18 1.27 16.53
N ALA A 26 0.08 2.17 17.49
CA ALA A 26 -1.14 2.57 18.18
C ALA A 26 -1.36 4.07 18.03
N SER A 27 -2.61 4.48 17.83
CA SER A 27 -2.97 5.91 17.70
C SER A 27 -2.79 6.72 18.97
N SER A 28 -2.75 6.07 20.14
CA SER A 28 -2.63 6.71 21.45
C SER A 28 -1.87 5.83 22.45
N LEU A 29 -1.19 6.46 23.40
CA LEU A 29 -0.61 5.75 24.56
C LEU A 29 -1.69 5.44 25.61
N VAL A 30 -1.37 4.56 26.55
CA VAL A 30 -2.22 4.31 27.71
C VAL A 30 -2.37 5.62 28.49
N GLY A 31 -3.62 5.99 28.78
CA GLY A 31 -3.97 7.27 29.42
C GLY A 31 -4.19 8.44 28.44
N GLU A 32 -4.09 8.21 27.12
CA GLU A 32 -4.45 9.20 26.10
C GLU A 32 -5.67 8.73 25.27
N ASP A 33 -6.43 9.69 24.76
CA ASP A 33 -7.56 9.45 23.86
C ASP A 33 -7.10 9.48 22.40
N SER A 34 -7.76 8.69 21.53
CA SER A 34 -7.73 8.93 20.09
C SER A 34 -8.84 9.92 19.73
N LEU A 35 -8.55 10.84 18.82
CA LEU A 35 -9.43 11.99 18.54
C LEU A 35 -9.87 12.04 17.08
N SER A 36 -11.10 12.49 16.87
CA SER A 36 -11.67 12.70 15.55
C SER A 36 -11.07 13.91 14.80
N HIS A 37 -11.07 13.86 13.47
CA HIS A 37 -10.53 14.92 12.61
C HIS A 37 -11.61 15.70 11.84
N HIS A 38 -12.49 15.01 11.10
CA HIS A 38 -13.49 15.63 10.23
C HIS A 38 -14.91 15.37 10.72
N VAL A 39 -15.71 16.43 10.76
CA VAL A 39 -17.15 16.37 11.06
C VAL A 39 -17.95 16.66 9.80
N ASP A 40 -18.95 15.83 9.52
CA ASP A 40 -19.99 16.12 8.55
C ASP A 40 -21.10 16.92 9.24
N HIS A 41 -21.27 18.19 8.89
CA HIS A 41 -22.32 19.01 9.48
C HIS A 41 -23.73 18.68 8.95
N SER A 42 -23.84 18.07 7.77
CA SER A 42 -25.15 17.68 7.20
C SER A 42 -25.73 16.45 7.89
N ILE A 43 -24.86 15.56 8.38
CA ILE A 43 -25.25 14.32 9.09
C ILE A 43 -25.07 14.47 10.62
N GLY A 44 -24.17 15.35 11.07
CA GLY A 44 -23.88 15.59 12.48
C GLY A 44 -22.92 14.57 13.11
N VAL A 45 -22.10 13.89 12.31
CA VAL A 45 -21.19 12.81 12.77
C VAL A 45 -19.74 13.07 12.39
N TYR A 46 -18.81 12.53 13.16
CA TYR A 46 -17.40 12.47 12.78
C TYR A 46 -17.17 11.32 11.79
N ILE A 47 -16.48 11.60 10.69
CA ILE A 47 -16.27 10.62 9.61
C ILE A 47 -14.98 9.81 9.82
N ILE A 48 -13.94 10.46 10.35
CA ILE A 48 -12.61 9.87 10.43
C ILE A 48 -11.81 10.43 11.61
N ASP A 49 -10.99 9.56 12.21
CA ASP A 49 -10.05 9.91 13.25
C ASP A 49 -8.74 10.47 12.73
N ARG A 50 -8.05 11.25 13.57
CA ARG A 50 -6.81 11.94 13.19
C ARG A 50 -5.73 10.96 12.75
N TYR A 51 -5.55 9.88 13.50
CA TYR A 51 -4.51 8.91 13.18
C TYR A 51 -4.74 8.23 11.83
N PRO A 52 -5.90 7.60 11.55
CA PRO A 52 -6.20 7.07 10.22
C PRO A 52 -6.12 8.11 9.12
N TYR A 53 -6.60 9.33 9.34
CA TYR A 53 -6.55 10.39 8.34
C TYR A 53 -5.12 10.67 7.88
N TYR A 54 -4.18 10.88 8.82
CA TYR A 54 -2.79 11.18 8.47
C TYR A 54 -2.02 9.96 7.96
N ILE A 55 -2.41 8.75 8.38
CA ILE A 55 -1.86 7.51 7.82
C ILE A 55 -2.29 7.35 6.36
N LEU A 56 -3.58 7.55 6.05
CA LEU A 56 -4.09 7.53 4.68
C LEU A 56 -3.44 8.63 3.83
N GLU A 57 -3.32 9.85 4.34
CA GLU A 57 -2.64 10.97 3.67
C GLU A 57 -1.19 10.63 3.27
N TYR A 58 -0.51 9.83 4.10
CA TYR A 58 0.82 9.31 3.80
C TYR A 58 0.76 8.21 2.73
N LEU A 59 -0.11 7.22 2.88
CA LEU A 59 -0.21 6.06 2.00
C LEU A 59 -0.65 6.43 0.57
N GLU A 60 -1.51 7.43 0.40
CA GLU A 60 -1.90 7.96 -0.92
C GLU A 60 -0.71 8.47 -1.74
N LYS A 61 0.38 8.88 -1.06
CA LYS A 61 1.61 9.38 -1.68
C LYS A 61 2.65 8.28 -1.90
N VAL A 62 2.41 7.06 -1.40
CA VAL A 62 3.31 5.91 -1.54
C VAL A 62 3.00 5.19 -2.85
N GLN A 63 3.94 5.27 -3.80
CA GLN A 63 3.86 4.44 -5.01
C GLN A 63 4.53 3.08 -4.76
N PRO A 64 4.16 2.02 -5.52
CA PRO A 64 4.65 0.68 -5.21
C PRO A 64 6.15 0.45 -5.45
N ASN A 65 6.79 1.27 -6.29
CA ASN A 65 8.23 1.23 -6.57
C ASN A 65 9.04 2.18 -5.65
N THR A 66 8.42 2.75 -4.62
CA THR A 66 9.12 3.68 -3.72
C THR A 66 10.03 2.97 -2.73
N ASN A 67 11.08 3.69 -2.32
CA ASN A 67 11.98 3.26 -1.24
C ASN A 67 11.60 3.88 0.11
N ARG A 68 10.34 4.31 0.28
CA ARG A 68 9.84 4.91 1.52
C ARG A 68 9.95 3.91 2.67
N THR A 69 10.48 4.37 3.79
CA THR A 69 10.76 3.49 4.93
C THR A 69 9.52 3.29 5.80
N LEU A 70 9.49 2.18 6.56
CA LEU A 70 8.47 1.96 7.58
C LEU A 70 8.57 3.02 8.69
N GLN A 71 9.77 3.55 8.96
CA GLN A 71 9.94 4.64 9.92
C GLN A 71 9.18 5.92 9.49
N GLU A 72 9.17 6.26 8.20
CA GLU A 72 8.39 7.39 7.69
C GLU A 72 6.89 7.18 7.90
N PHE A 73 6.41 5.96 7.65
CA PHE A 73 5.02 5.57 7.93
C PHE A 73 4.65 5.77 9.41
N LEU A 74 5.50 5.29 10.33
CA LEU A 74 5.28 5.42 11.78
C LEU A 74 5.30 6.89 12.24
N ASN A 75 6.00 7.75 11.50
CA ASN A 75 6.10 9.18 11.78
C ASN A 75 5.04 10.03 11.05
N ALA A 76 4.12 9.41 10.30
CA ALA A 76 3.13 10.13 9.50
C ALA A 76 2.18 11.00 10.34
N CYS A 77 1.93 10.60 11.59
CA CYS A 77 1.12 11.34 12.53
C CYS A 77 1.91 11.78 13.78
N PRO A 78 2.68 12.87 13.72
CA PRO A 78 3.29 13.46 14.90
C PRO A 78 2.23 13.94 15.91
N LYS A 79 2.61 14.07 17.18
CA LYS A 79 1.71 14.48 18.28
C LYS A 79 0.90 15.74 17.98
N ARG A 80 1.48 16.72 17.26
CA ARG A 80 0.77 17.95 16.86
C ARG A 80 -0.41 17.69 15.91
N LYS A 81 -0.31 16.69 15.03
CA LYS A 81 -1.34 16.31 14.07
C LYS A 81 -2.40 15.42 14.72
N CYS A 82 -1.94 14.38 15.43
CA CYS A 82 -2.80 13.39 16.09
C CYS A 82 -3.49 13.93 17.35
N ILE A 83 -2.89 14.89 18.04
CA ILE A 83 -3.32 15.37 19.37
C ILE A 83 -3.27 14.24 20.43
N SER A 84 -2.59 13.15 20.08
CA SER A 84 -2.23 12.00 20.91
C SER A 84 -0.82 11.57 20.53
N THR A 85 -0.18 10.78 21.38
CA THR A 85 1.15 10.23 21.14
C THR A 85 1.00 8.87 20.47
N VAL A 86 1.49 8.75 19.23
CA VAL A 86 1.53 7.46 18.53
C VAL A 86 2.48 6.52 19.26
N GLY A 87 1.94 5.41 19.77
CA GLY A 87 2.72 4.35 20.41
C GLY A 87 3.28 3.40 19.36
N VAL A 88 4.57 3.07 19.44
CA VAL A 88 5.19 2.11 18.52
C VAL A 88 5.95 1.06 19.31
N ARG A 89 5.71 -0.21 19.00
CA ARG A 89 6.42 -1.35 19.55
C ARG A 89 7.09 -2.14 18.43
N TYR A 90 8.42 -2.15 18.44
CA TYR A 90 9.26 -2.78 17.41
C TYR A 90 10.34 -3.71 17.96
N ASP A 91 10.37 -3.97 19.27
CA ASP A 91 11.29 -4.91 19.92
C ASP A 91 11.17 -6.35 19.39
N LEU A 92 10.00 -6.70 18.85
CA LEU A 92 9.71 -8.01 18.26
C LEU A 92 10.13 -8.12 16.77
N LEU A 93 10.66 -7.05 16.17
CA LEU A 93 11.19 -7.07 14.80
C LEU A 93 12.70 -7.39 14.78
N PRO A 94 13.17 -8.20 13.81
CA PRO A 94 14.60 -8.47 13.64
C PRO A 94 15.38 -7.30 13.01
N LYS A 95 14.70 -6.32 12.42
CA LYS A 95 15.31 -5.18 11.70
C LYS A 95 14.70 -3.88 12.20
N THR A 96 15.49 -2.81 12.16
CA THR A 96 14.99 -1.47 12.50
C THR A 96 14.00 -0.96 11.44
N PRO A 97 12.91 -0.25 11.84
CA PRO A 97 11.93 0.27 10.89
C PRO A 97 12.51 1.15 9.77
N SER A 98 13.61 1.87 10.02
CA SER A 98 14.29 2.70 9.01
C SER A 98 14.93 1.89 7.86
N LYS A 99 15.10 0.58 8.02
CA LYS A 99 15.68 -0.33 7.01
C LYS A 99 14.63 -1.20 6.32
N ILE A 100 13.37 -1.09 6.71
CA ILE A 100 12.26 -1.86 6.13
C ILE A 100 11.46 -0.93 5.24
N ARG A 101 11.03 -1.38 4.05
CA ARG A 101 10.19 -0.55 3.18
C ARG A 101 8.74 -0.65 3.64
N VAL A 102 7.99 0.44 3.52
CA VAL A 102 6.55 0.39 3.81
C VAL A 102 5.83 -0.57 2.85
N THR A 103 6.33 -0.70 1.62
CA THR A 103 5.82 -1.60 0.59
C THR A 103 5.96 -3.08 0.96
N ASP A 104 6.86 -3.44 1.87
CA ASP A 104 7.00 -4.82 2.36
C ASP A 104 5.75 -5.28 3.15
N PHE A 105 4.95 -4.33 3.65
CA PHE A 105 3.69 -4.60 4.35
C PHE A 105 2.46 -4.17 3.54
N LEU A 106 2.53 -3.03 2.85
CA LEU A 106 1.38 -2.35 2.24
C LEU A 106 1.47 -2.22 0.71
N GLY A 107 2.50 -2.82 0.08
CA GLY A 107 2.82 -2.65 -1.34
C GLY A 107 2.44 -3.84 -2.22
N SER A 108 1.25 -4.40 -2.09
CA SER A 108 0.81 -5.45 -3.02
C SER A 108 0.64 -4.87 -4.43
N VAL A 109 1.56 -5.19 -5.33
CA VAL A 109 1.41 -4.96 -6.76
C VAL A 109 0.96 -6.25 -7.39
N ARG A 110 -0.28 -6.29 -7.90
CA ARG A 110 -0.69 -7.35 -8.81
C ARG A 110 -0.23 -6.95 -10.20
N ASN A 111 0.75 -7.66 -10.74
CA ASN A 111 1.02 -7.63 -12.17
C ASN A 111 -0.16 -8.34 -12.86
N ILE A 112 -0.98 -7.57 -13.57
CA ILE A 112 -2.01 -8.11 -14.42
C ILE A 112 -1.38 -8.21 -15.80
N ASP A 113 -0.95 -9.40 -16.17
CA ASP A 113 -0.53 -9.66 -17.55
C ASP A 113 -1.78 -9.63 -18.43
N TYR A 114 -1.83 -8.69 -19.36
CA TYR A 114 -2.89 -8.67 -20.35
C TYR A 114 -2.67 -9.85 -21.31
N LEU A 115 -3.74 -10.62 -21.57
CA LEU A 115 -3.74 -11.78 -22.48
C LEU A 115 -3.32 -11.43 -23.93
N THR A 116 -3.01 -10.17 -24.25
CA THR A 116 -2.45 -9.74 -25.53
C THR A 116 -1.18 -10.48 -25.90
N GLU A 117 -0.26 -10.74 -24.97
CA GLU A 117 0.95 -11.51 -25.29
C GLU A 117 0.64 -12.97 -25.67
N ILE A 118 -0.39 -13.56 -25.05
CA ILE A 118 -0.88 -14.89 -25.41
C ILE A 118 -1.61 -14.85 -26.76
N TYR A 119 -2.40 -13.80 -27.02
CA TYR A 119 -3.11 -13.63 -28.28
C TYR A 119 -2.14 -13.47 -29.47
N ASP A 120 -1.09 -12.66 -29.31
CA ASP A 120 -0.04 -12.44 -30.30
C ASP A 120 0.83 -13.69 -30.48
N ALA A 121 1.21 -14.37 -29.39
CA ALA A 121 1.98 -15.62 -29.48
C ALA A 121 1.18 -16.78 -30.10
N LEU A 122 -0.14 -16.83 -29.91
CA LEU A 122 -1.03 -17.80 -30.54
C LEU A 122 -1.29 -17.46 -32.01
N HIS A 123 -1.44 -16.17 -32.37
CA HIS A 123 -1.61 -15.74 -33.77
C HIS A 123 -0.33 -15.90 -34.60
N VAL A 124 0.85 -15.65 -34.03
CA VAL A 124 2.14 -15.84 -34.72
C VAL A 124 2.41 -17.33 -35.01
N LYS A 125 1.95 -18.25 -34.17
CA LYS A 125 2.13 -19.70 -34.41
C LYS A 125 1.25 -20.27 -35.52
N ASN A 126 0.14 -19.62 -35.87
CA ASN A 126 -0.76 -20.06 -36.95
C ASN A 126 -0.35 -19.58 -38.36
N GLY A 127 0.67 -18.72 -38.49
CA GLY A 127 1.05 -18.08 -39.76
C GLY A 127 2.13 -18.76 -40.60
N LYS A 128 2.61 -19.97 -40.26
CA LYS A 128 3.68 -20.64 -41.03
C LYS A 128 3.25 -21.99 -41.64
N LYS A 129 2.61 -21.94 -42.81
CA LYS A 129 2.66 -23.01 -43.81
C LYS A 129 2.51 -22.45 -45.24
N GLN A 130 3.67 -22.35 -45.92
CA GLN A 130 4.03 -22.41 -47.36
C GLN A 130 3.03 -21.82 -48.43
N ILE A 131 3.43 -21.31 -49.60
CA ILE A 131 4.27 -21.95 -50.65
C ILE A 131 4.81 -20.87 -51.62
N SER A 132 6.02 -21.12 -52.13
CA SER A 132 6.75 -20.46 -53.23
C SER A 132 6.14 -20.69 -54.63
N GLY A 133 6.13 -19.68 -55.52
CA GLY A 133 5.92 -19.92 -56.96
C GLY A 133 5.51 -18.69 -57.81
N GLU A 134 6.52 -17.94 -58.24
CA GLU A 134 6.78 -17.30 -59.56
C GLU A 134 5.69 -17.00 -60.64
N VAL A 135 5.89 -15.85 -61.35
CA VAL A 135 5.67 -15.54 -62.81
C VAL A 135 4.47 -14.64 -63.28
N THR A 136 4.80 -13.40 -63.71
CA THR A 136 4.24 -12.46 -64.77
C THR A 136 2.76 -11.98 -64.75
N GLN A 137 2.30 -10.83 -65.30
CA GLN A 137 2.82 -9.67 -66.08
C GLN A 137 1.76 -8.53 -65.99
N ALA A 138 2.15 -7.26 -66.23
CA ALA A 138 1.27 -6.07 -66.42
C ALA A 138 0.45 -6.13 -67.75
N PRO A 139 -0.39 -5.13 -68.21
CA PRO A 139 -0.76 -3.80 -67.68
C PRO A 139 -2.26 -3.36 -67.90
N ARG A 140 -2.55 -2.07 -67.63
CA ARG A 140 -3.55 -1.12 -68.22
C ARG A 140 -4.84 -0.73 -67.47
N THR A 141 -4.85 0.57 -67.13
CA THR A 141 -5.87 1.62 -67.36
C THR A 141 -7.36 1.29 -67.36
N THR A 142 -8.11 2.08 -66.59
CA THR A 142 -8.73 3.32 -67.08
C THR A 142 -8.82 4.35 -65.97
#